data_AF-A0A9N8LTE1-F1
#
_entry.id   AF-A0A9N8LTE1-F1
#
_cell.length_a   1.000
_cell.length_b   1.000
_cell.length_c   1.000
_cell.angle_alpha   90.00
_cell.angle_beta   90.00
_cell.angle_gamma   90.00
#
_symmetry.space_group_name_H-M   'P 1'
#
loop_
_entity.id
_entity.type
_entity.pdbx_description
1 polymer ?
#
loop_
_entity_poly.entity_id
_entity_poly.type
_entity_poly.pdbx_seq_one_letter_code
_entity_poly.pdbx_strand_id
1 'polypeptide(L)'
;MRLAASPTLASGPLLVEDKKTDEELDELVDETNCADEYVDALWALVDQQCTPKAEALLLQAAKEMERLRSLEVMFDHLFQRQQEHLATLKKKPVTFRVHMDGSAKLYTSELAVRIMREAAEKKKEAEKERLAKANEKIRKKGDRAAKALRLREEKAARKEERDRKKAADVLAKEKRAKEAAAKEAEKAAQKEAAKAQKGNKRGADNGEVKEPQSKRRRGNNAAPRG
;
A
#
# COMPACT_ATOMS: atom_id res chain seq x y z
N MET A 1 33.83 -13.63 38.58
CA MET A 1 32.81 -13.65 37.50
C MET A 1 33.19 -14.74 36.52
N ARG A 2 32.45 -15.85 36.47
CA ARG A 2 32.73 -16.99 35.58
C ARG A 2 32.02 -16.76 34.25
N LEU A 3 32.77 -16.67 33.16
CA LEU A 3 32.27 -16.66 31.79
C LEU A 3 31.74 -18.07 31.49
N ALA A 4 30.42 -18.21 31.32
CA ALA A 4 29.81 -19.45 30.88
C ALA A 4 29.93 -19.52 29.35
N ALA A 5 30.63 -20.56 28.89
CA ALA A 5 30.80 -20.90 27.48
C ALA A 5 29.43 -21.19 26.82
N SER A 6 29.23 -20.59 25.65
CA SER A 6 28.11 -20.88 24.75
C SER A 6 28.18 -22.33 24.26
N PRO A 7 27.12 -23.14 24.38
CA PRO A 7 27.09 -24.43 23.70
C PRO A 7 26.86 -24.20 22.20
N THR A 8 27.88 -24.51 21.42
CA THR A 8 27.80 -24.73 19.98
C THR A 8 26.81 -25.87 19.71
N LEU A 9 25.57 -25.52 19.35
CA LEU A 9 24.61 -26.47 18.80
C LEU A 9 25.10 -26.90 17.42
N ALA A 10 25.87 -27.98 17.40
CA ALA A 10 26.15 -28.76 16.21
C ALA A 10 24.84 -29.38 15.71
N SER A 11 24.06 -28.60 14.96
CA SER A 11 22.94 -29.08 14.15
C SER A 11 23.51 -29.65 12.85
N GLY A 12 24.23 -30.76 12.95
CA GLY A 12 24.49 -31.61 11.79
C GLY A 12 23.22 -32.39 11.42
N PRO A 13 23.00 -32.74 10.13
CA PRO A 13 21.96 -33.71 9.78
C PRO A 13 22.26 -35.01 10.52
N LEU A 14 21.29 -35.51 11.29
CA LEU A 14 21.27 -36.89 11.78
C LEU A 14 21.12 -37.79 10.55
N LEU A 15 22.23 -38.03 9.85
CA LEU A 15 22.38 -39.20 9.00
C LEU A 15 22.01 -40.39 9.87
N VAL A 16 21.00 -41.14 9.43
CA VAL A 16 20.74 -42.49 9.96
C VAL A 16 22.07 -43.21 9.84
N GLU A 17 22.70 -43.50 10.98
CA GLU A 17 23.96 -44.25 11.05
C GLU A 17 23.79 -45.48 10.17
N ASP A 18 24.63 -45.59 9.14
CA ASP A 18 24.70 -46.76 8.28
C ASP A 18 25.05 -47.95 9.17
N LYS A 19 24.06 -48.79 9.44
CA LYS A 19 24.23 -49.97 10.31
C LYS A 19 24.82 -51.15 9.58
N LYS A 20 24.85 -51.10 8.25
CA LYS A 20 25.57 -52.07 7.42
C LYS A 20 26.65 -51.31 6.67
N THR A 21 27.90 -51.68 6.92
CA THR A 21 29.01 -51.29 6.05
C THR A 21 28.81 -51.96 4.69
N ASP A 22 29.44 -51.42 3.64
CA ASP A 22 29.38 -52.03 2.30
C ASP A 22 29.77 -53.53 2.34
N GLU A 23 30.68 -53.91 3.25
CA GLU A 23 31.08 -55.29 3.53
C GLU A 23 29.90 -56.18 4.02
N GLU A 24 29.04 -55.68 4.90
CA GLU A 24 27.87 -56.45 5.40
C GLU A 24 26.74 -56.55 4.35
N LEU A 25 26.73 -55.64 3.37
CA LEU A 25 25.84 -55.71 2.22
C LEU A 25 26.34 -56.74 1.21
N ASP A 26 27.64 -56.78 0.97
CA ASP A 26 28.28 -57.79 0.12
C ASP A 26 28.09 -59.20 0.73
N GLU A 27 28.27 -59.37 2.04
CA GLU A 27 27.99 -60.64 2.72
C GLU A 27 26.53 -61.07 2.59
N LEU A 28 25.57 -60.14 2.70
CA LEU A 28 24.14 -60.44 2.54
C LEU A 28 23.78 -60.86 1.11
N VAL A 29 24.41 -60.23 0.12
CA VAL A 29 24.27 -60.57 -1.30
C VAL A 29 24.85 -61.95 -1.56
N ASP A 30 26.01 -62.27 -1.00
CA ASP A 30 26.65 -63.57 -1.17
C ASP A 30 25.84 -64.68 -0.49
N GLU A 31 25.33 -64.46 0.73
CA GLU A 31 24.47 -65.41 1.44
C GLU A 31 23.17 -65.73 0.67
N THR A 32 22.54 -64.71 0.07
CA THR A 32 21.30 -64.88 -0.69
C THR A 32 21.55 -65.53 -2.06
N ASN A 33 22.67 -65.24 -2.71
CA ASN A 33 23.04 -65.89 -3.97
C ASN A 33 23.44 -67.35 -3.77
N CYS A 34 24.11 -67.70 -2.66
CA CYS A 34 24.49 -69.08 -2.34
C CYS A 34 23.31 -69.98 -1.93
N ALA A 35 22.17 -69.40 -1.52
CA ALA A 35 20.99 -70.15 -1.09
C ALA A 35 20.07 -70.58 -2.25
N ASP A 36 20.41 -70.23 -3.49
CA ASP A 36 19.43 -70.20 -4.56
C ASP A 36 19.63 -71.30 -5.62
N GLU A 37 18.87 -72.37 -5.44
CA GLU A 37 18.91 -73.64 -6.19
C GLU A 37 18.81 -73.46 -7.72
N TYR A 38 18.24 -72.34 -8.20
CA TYR A 38 18.09 -72.05 -9.63
C TYR A 38 19.41 -71.68 -10.32
N VAL A 39 20.32 -70.99 -9.62
CA VAL A 39 21.64 -70.64 -10.16
C VAL A 39 22.52 -71.89 -10.20
N ASP A 40 22.45 -72.73 -9.16
CA ASP A 40 23.11 -74.04 -9.12
C ASP A 40 22.62 -74.97 -10.24
N ALA A 41 21.32 -74.97 -10.54
CA ALA A 41 20.77 -75.74 -11.65
C ALA A 41 21.29 -75.28 -13.02
N LEU A 42 21.51 -73.97 -13.20
CA LEU A 42 22.12 -73.44 -14.42
C LEU A 42 23.59 -73.82 -14.53
N TRP A 43 24.35 -73.75 -13.43
CA TRP A 43 25.74 -74.21 -13.40
C TRP A 43 25.85 -75.72 -13.68
N ALA A 44 24.96 -76.53 -13.13
CA ALA A 44 24.90 -77.96 -13.45
C ALA A 44 24.55 -78.23 -14.93
N LEU A 45 23.74 -77.37 -15.55
CA LEU A 45 23.46 -77.45 -16.99
C LEU A 45 24.65 -77.02 -17.84
N VAL A 46 25.43 -76.00 -17.42
CA VAL A 46 26.69 -75.60 -18.07
C VAL A 46 27.63 -76.80 -18.17
N ASP A 47 27.82 -77.53 -17.06
CA ASP A 47 28.71 -78.70 -16.99
C ASP A 47 28.26 -79.86 -17.89
N GLN A 48 26.97 -79.93 -18.24
CA GLN A 48 26.40 -80.96 -19.11
C GLN A 48 26.43 -80.60 -20.60
N GLN A 49 26.67 -79.33 -20.97
CA GLN A 49 26.68 -78.92 -22.38
C GLN A 49 28.01 -79.23 -23.05
N CYS A 50 27.97 -79.98 -24.16
CA CYS A 50 29.18 -80.28 -24.94
C CYS A 50 29.52 -79.22 -26.00
N THR A 51 28.74 -78.14 -26.12
CA THR A 51 28.98 -77.10 -27.13
C THR A 51 29.38 -75.77 -26.47
N PRO A 52 30.50 -75.16 -26.89
CA PRO A 52 31.04 -73.96 -26.23
C PRO A 52 30.10 -72.76 -26.34
N LYS A 53 29.25 -72.73 -27.37
CA LYS A 53 28.26 -71.67 -27.56
C LYS A 53 27.09 -71.76 -26.57
N ALA A 54 26.61 -72.97 -26.27
CA ALA A 54 25.55 -73.15 -25.28
C ALA A 54 26.08 -72.92 -23.86
N GLU A 55 27.28 -73.43 -23.58
CA GLU A 55 28.00 -73.21 -22.33
C GLU A 55 28.17 -71.71 -22.04
N ALA A 56 28.66 -70.93 -23.02
CA ALA A 56 28.84 -69.48 -22.87
C ALA A 56 27.53 -68.72 -22.60
N LEU A 57 26.42 -69.12 -23.25
CA LEU A 57 25.11 -68.51 -23.01
C LEU A 57 24.55 -68.82 -21.62
N LEU A 58 24.72 -70.05 -21.14
CA LEU A 58 24.28 -70.45 -19.80
C LEU A 58 25.13 -69.78 -18.71
N LEU A 59 26.45 -69.68 -18.92
CA LEU A 59 27.37 -68.92 -18.07
C LEU A 59 26.98 -67.44 -17.98
N GLN A 60 26.61 -66.84 -19.11
CA GLN A 60 26.14 -65.46 -19.13
C GLN A 60 24.82 -65.30 -18.38
N ALA A 61 23.86 -66.21 -18.61
CA ALA A 61 22.57 -66.19 -17.93
C ALA A 61 22.71 -66.34 -16.41
N ALA A 62 23.58 -67.24 -15.93
CA ALA A 62 23.86 -67.42 -14.50
C ALA A 62 24.39 -66.13 -13.87
N LYS A 63 25.40 -65.49 -14.50
CA LYS A 63 25.97 -64.22 -14.04
C LYS A 63 24.96 -63.07 -14.05
N GLU A 64 24.08 -63.02 -15.03
CA GLU A 64 23.02 -62.00 -15.10
C GLU A 64 21.97 -62.20 -14.01
N MET A 65 21.61 -63.44 -13.67
CA MET A 65 20.68 -63.73 -12.58
C MET A 65 21.27 -63.39 -11.20
N GLU A 66 22.53 -63.76 -10.94
CA GLU A 66 23.26 -63.37 -9.72
C GLU A 66 23.28 -61.83 -9.56
N ARG A 67 23.51 -61.10 -10.66
CA ARG A 67 23.51 -59.64 -10.66
C ARG A 67 22.14 -59.01 -10.42
N LEU A 68 21.07 -59.58 -10.99
CA LEU A 68 19.73 -59.06 -10.77
C LEU A 68 19.28 -59.26 -9.31
N ARG A 69 19.67 -60.37 -8.69
CA ARG A 69 19.36 -60.65 -7.29
C ARG A 69 20.12 -59.76 -6.33
N SER A 70 21.42 -59.54 -6.58
CA SER A 70 22.18 -58.59 -5.76
C SER A 70 21.56 -57.18 -5.80
N LEU A 71 21.07 -56.76 -6.96
CA LEU A 71 20.32 -55.50 -7.10
C LEU A 71 18.99 -55.50 -6.35
N GLU A 72 18.26 -56.61 -6.32
CA GLU A 72 17.01 -56.76 -5.57
C GLU A 72 17.25 -56.63 -4.06
N VAL A 73 18.25 -57.33 -3.53
CA VAL A 73 18.63 -57.26 -2.11
C VAL A 73 19.06 -55.85 -1.71
N MET A 74 19.88 -55.19 -2.54
CA MET A 74 20.25 -53.80 -2.31
C MET A 74 19.03 -52.85 -2.36
N PHE A 75 18.10 -53.08 -3.29
CA PHE A 75 16.89 -52.26 -3.41
C PHE A 75 16.00 -52.39 -2.17
N ASP A 76 15.77 -53.61 -1.70
CA ASP A 76 14.98 -53.87 -0.49
C ASP A 76 15.62 -53.24 0.74
N HIS A 77 16.95 -53.33 0.86
CA HIS A 77 17.68 -52.70 1.96
C HIS A 77 17.52 -51.16 1.93
N LEU A 78 17.71 -50.54 0.77
CA LEU A 78 17.54 -49.09 0.59
C LEU A 78 16.10 -48.64 0.87
N PHE A 79 15.13 -49.43 0.42
CA PHE A 79 13.72 -49.13 0.64
C PHE A 79 13.33 -49.22 2.11
N GLN A 80 13.79 -50.24 2.84
CA GLN A 80 13.60 -50.35 4.28
C GLN A 80 14.22 -49.15 5.02
N ARG A 81 15.46 -48.78 4.67
CA ARG A 81 16.13 -47.59 5.22
C ARG A 81 15.32 -46.31 4.99
N GLN A 82 14.78 -46.13 3.80
CA GLN A 82 13.95 -44.97 3.47
C GLN A 82 12.69 -44.93 4.35
N GLN A 83 12.04 -46.07 4.57
CA GLN A 83 10.88 -46.15 5.45
C GLN A 83 11.23 -45.83 6.91
N GLU A 84 12.35 -46.34 7.43
CA GLU A 84 12.82 -46.05 8.78
C GLU A 84 13.17 -44.58 8.98
N HIS A 85 13.81 -43.96 7.99
CA HIS A 85 14.09 -42.53 8.00
C HIS A 85 12.80 -41.70 8.01
N LEU A 86 11.82 -42.04 7.18
CA LEU A 86 10.51 -41.39 7.17
C LEU A 86 9.76 -41.58 8.50
N ALA A 87 9.84 -42.77 9.11
CA ALA A 87 9.26 -43.03 10.42
C ALA A 87 9.94 -42.18 11.52
N THR A 88 11.24 -41.98 11.44
CA THR A 88 12.01 -41.14 12.37
C THR A 88 11.65 -39.67 12.23
N LEU A 89 11.52 -39.17 11.00
CA LEU A 89 11.06 -37.81 10.72
C LEU A 89 9.62 -37.56 11.22
N LYS A 90 8.73 -38.56 11.11
CA LYS A 90 7.38 -38.47 11.67
C LYS A 90 7.36 -38.43 13.20
N LYS A 91 8.28 -39.12 13.88
CA LYS A 91 8.35 -39.18 15.35
C LYS A 91 8.96 -37.93 15.98
N LYS A 92 9.86 -37.21 15.29
CA LYS A 92 10.49 -35.97 15.79
C LYS A 92 9.86 -34.76 15.09
N PRO A 93 8.85 -34.10 15.68
CA PRO A 93 8.29 -32.92 15.06
C PRO A 93 9.38 -31.85 14.95
N VAL A 94 9.59 -31.34 13.74
CA VAL A 94 10.51 -30.22 13.51
C VAL A 94 9.97 -29.01 14.27
N THR A 95 10.66 -28.63 15.34
CA THR A 95 10.32 -27.46 16.15
C THR A 95 11.07 -26.24 15.64
N PHE A 96 10.34 -25.20 15.27
CA PHE A 96 10.89 -23.91 14.90
C PHE A 96 10.88 -22.98 16.11
N ARG A 97 11.99 -22.28 16.33
CA ARG A 97 12.06 -21.23 17.35
C ARG A 97 11.58 -19.92 16.72
N VAL A 98 10.38 -19.48 17.10
CA VAL A 98 9.80 -18.23 16.61
C VAL A 98 9.91 -17.16 17.71
N HIS A 99 10.46 -16.00 17.35
CA HIS A 99 10.53 -14.84 18.23
C HIS A 99 9.30 -13.95 17.99
N MET A 100 8.37 -13.96 18.94
CA MET A 100 7.22 -13.04 18.97
C MET A 100 7.33 -12.19 20.24
N ASP A 101 7.27 -10.88 20.08
CA ASP A 101 7.19 -9.89 21.18
C ASP A 101 8.31 -10.00 22.24
N GLY A 102 9.53 -10.37 21.82
CA GLY A 102 10.70 -10.49 22.71
C GLY A 102 10.81 -11.83 23.46
N SER A 103 9.84 -12.73 23.31
CA SER A 103 9.90 -14.10 23.84
C SER A 103 10.10 -15.11 22.71
N ALA A 104 10.99 -16.08 22.92
CA ALA A 104 11.22 -17.17 21.96
C ALA A 104 10.36 -18.37 22.36
N LYS A 105 9.41 -18.75 21.51
CA LYS A 105 8.57 -19.93 21.70
C LYS A 105 8.89 -20.99 20.65
N LEU A 106 8.97 -22.24 21.07
CA LEU A 106 9.16 -23.39 20.19
C LEU A 106 7.79 -23.85 19.70
N TYR A 107 7.60 -23.89 18.40
CA TYR A 107 6.37 -24.36 17.78
C TYR A 107 6.67 -25.50 16.82
N THR A 108 5.81 -26.51 16.78
CA THR A 108 5.84 -27.54 15.75
C THR A 108 5.39 -26.95 14.40
N SER A 109 5.90 -27.49 13.29
CA SER A 109 5.78 -26.94 11.94
C SER A 109 4.40 -26.37 11.58
N GLU A 110 3.32 -27.11 11.83
CA GLU A 110 1.97 -26.65 11.45
C GLU A 110 1.43 -25.54 12.33
N LEU A 111 1.67 -25.63 13.64
CA LEU A 111 1.16 -24.67 14.62
C LEU A 111 1.95 -23.35 14.53
N ALA A 112 3.25 -23.43 14.22
CA ALA A 112 4.11 -22.29 13.91
C ALA A 112 3.60 -21.51 12.70
N VAL A 113 3.27 -22.22 11.61
CA VAL A 113 2.80 -21.60 10.36
C VAL A 113 1.46 -20.89 10.57
N ARG A 114 0.53 -21.48 11.35
CA ARG A 114 -0.75 -20.82 11.67
C ARG A 114 -0.53 -19.53 12.49
N ILE A 115 0.26 -19.60 13.56
CA ILE A 115 0.52 -18.43 14.42
C ILE A 115 1.23 -17.32 13.65
N MET A 116 2.20 -17.65 12.80
CA MET A 116 2.87 -16.65 11.95
C MET A 116 1.91 -15.99 10.96
N ARG A 117 0.97 -16.75 10.36
CA ARG A 117 -0.05 -16.20 9.46
C ARG A 117 -1.01 -15.29 10.20
N GLU A 118 -1.53 -15.70 11.35
CA GLU A 118 -2.44 -14.88 12.17
C GLU A 118 -1.77 -13.60 12.66
N ALA A 119 -0.49 -13.66 13.06
CA ALA A 119 0.27 -12.47 13.46
C ALA A 119 0.50 -11.51 12.27
N ALA A 120 0.74 -12.06 11.07
CA ALA A 120 0.90 -11.26 9.86
C ALA A 120 -0.43 -10.60 9.42
N GLU A 121 -1.55 -11.31 9.57
CA GLU A 121 -2.89 -10.77 9.28
C GLU A 121 -3.26 -9.63 10.24
N LYS A 122 -3.03 -9.81 11.55
CA LYS A 122 -3.22 -8.75 12.55
C LYS A 122 -2.39 -7.50 12.25
N LYS A 123 -1.13 -7.67 11.80
CA LYS A 123 -0.29 -6.53 11.37
C LYS A 123 -0.86 -5.82 10.15
N LYS A 124 -1.31 -6.57 9.14
CA LYS A 124 -1.94 -6.00 7.94
C LYS A 124 -3.23 -5.25 8.27
N GLU A 125 -4.05 -5.77 9.18
CA GLU A 125 -5.26 -5.08 9.63
C GLU A 125 -4.95 -3.78 10.38
N ALA A 126 -3.97 -3.82 11.29
CA ALA A 126 -3.52 -2.62 12.02
C ALA A 126 -2.93 -1.54 11.08
N GLU A 127 -2.19 -1.94 10.05
CA GLU A 127 -1.70 -1.02 9.02
C GLU A 127 -2.83 -0.42 8.18
N LYS A 128 -3.81 -1.24 7.77
CA LYS A 128 -5.01 -0.77 7.05
C LYS A 128 -5.79 0.24 7.89
N GLU A 129 -5.98 -0.02 9.19
CA GLU A 129 -6.70 0.90 10.07
C GLU A 129 -5.92 2.21 10.27
N ARG A 130 -4.60 2.16 10.39
CA ARG A 130 -3.75 3.36 10.43
C ARG A 130 -3.84 4.18 9.16
N LEU A 131 -3.78 3.54 7.99
CA LEU A 131 -3.94 4.20 6.70
C LEU A 131 -5.34 4.81 6.55
N ALA A 132 -6.39 4.10 6.98
CA ALA A 132 -7.76 4.61 6.96
C ALA A 132 -7.89 5.88 7.84
N LYS A 133 -7.35 5.86 9.06
CA LYS A 133 -7.33 7.04 9.95
C LYS A 133 -6.54 8.21 9.36
N ALA A 134 -5.43 7.94 8.68
CA ALA A 134 -4.65 8.99 8.00
C ALA A 134 -5.43 9.61 6.83
N ASN A 135 -6.06 8.78 6.00
CA ASN A 135 -6.87 9.24 4.88
C ASN A 135 -8.09 10.04 5.33
N GLU A 136 -8.75 9.64 6.43
CA GLU A 136 -9.86 10.40 7.00
C GLU A 136 -9.43 11.80 7.47
N LYS A 137 -8.23 11.91 8.08
CA LYS A 137 -7.66 13.21 8.46
C LYS A 137 -7.38 14.09 7.25
N ILE A 138 -6.85 13.52 6.17
CA ILE A 138 -6.62 14.25 4.91
C ILE A 138 -7.94 14.74 4.34
N ARG A 139 -8.97 13.88 4.28
CA ARG A 139 -10.30 14.26 3.79
C ARG A 139 -10.91 15.39 4.61
N LYS A 140 -10.89 15.30 5.94
CA LYS A 140 -11.39 16.36 6.83
C LYS A 140 -10.65 17.68 6.64
N LYS A 141 -9.34 17.66 6.42
CA LYS A 141 -8.55 18.87 6.11
C LYS A 141 -8.93 19.45 4.75
N GLY A 142 -9.07 18.61 3.72
CA GLY A 142 -9.52 19.00 2.39
C GLY A 142 -10.91 19.64 2.42
N ASP A 143 -11.87 19.04 3.12
CA ASP A 143 -13.23 19.55 3.27
C ASP A 143 -13.26 20.92 3.96
N ARG A 144 -12.42 21.13 4.98
CA ARG A 144 -12.28 22.43 5.67
C ARG A 144 -11.67 23.48 4.76
N ALA A 145 -10.64 23.13 3.99
CA ALA A 145 -10.00 24.03 3.04
C ALA A 145 -10.97 24.42 1.90
N ALA A 146 -11.72 23.46 1.35
CA ALA A 146 -12.72 23.70 0.32
C ALA A 146 -13.85 24.61 0.82
N LYS A 147 -14.34 24.39 2.05
CA LYS A 147 -15.34 25.29 2.68
C LYS A 147 -14.80 26.70 2.87
N ALA A 148 -13.55 26.85 3.32
CA ALA A 148 -12.92 28.16 3.48
C ALA A 148 -12.75 28.90 2.14
N LEU A 149 -12.41 28.17 1.08
CA LEU A 149 -12.24 28.72 -0.26
C LEU A 149 -13.58 29.20 -0.84
N ARG A 150 -14.64 28.38 -0.76
CA ARG A 150 -16.01 28.79 -1.17
C ARG A 150 -16.50 30.02 -0.42
N LEU A 151 -16.22 30.11 0.88
CA LEU A 151 -16.64 31.25 1.70
C LEU A 151 -15.87 32.53 1.37
N ARG A 152 -14.62 32.42 0.89
CA ARG A 152 -13.85 33.55 0.34
C ARG A 152 -14.39 33.98 -1.03
N GLU A 153 -14.66 33.03 -1.92
CA GLU A 153 -15.26 33.30 -3.24
C GLU A 153 -16.61 34.00 -3.10
N GLU A 154 -17.48 33.54 -2.21
CA GLU A 154 -18.79 34.17 -1.97
C GLU A 154 -18.65 35.60 -1.43
N LYS A 155 -17.72 35.84 -0.51
CA LYS A 155 -17.44 37.20 0.00
C LYS A 155 -16.89 38.12 -1.09
N ALA A 156 -16.02 37.61 -1.96
CA ALA A 156 -15.49 38.36 -3.10
C ALA A 156 -16.60 38.73 -4.09
N ALA A 157 -17.47 37.77 -4.45
CA ALA A 157 -18.62 37.99 -5.32
C ALA A 157 -19.59 39.04 -4.74
N ARG A 158 -19.90 38.97 -3.44
CA ARG A 158 -20.74 39.97 -2.76
C ARG A 158 -20.12 41.36 -2.76
N LYS A 159 -18.79 41.46 -2.66
CA LYS A 159 -18.08 42.76 -2.74
C LYS A 159 -18.18 43.33 -4.15
N GLU A 160 -17.91 42.51 -5.17
CA GLU A 160 -18.01 42.92 -6.57
C GLU A 160 -19.44 43.36 -6.94
N GLU A 161 -20.46 42.65 -6.46
CA GLU A 161 -21.87 43.05 -6.68
C GLU A 161 -22.18 44.41 -6.03
N ARG A 162 -21.66 44.69 -4.83
CA ARG A 162 -21.81 45.99 -4.18
C ARG A 162 -21.11 47.10 -4.95
N ASP A 163 -19.91 46.84 -5.45
CA ASP A 163 -19.14 47.83 -6.20
C ASP A 163 -19.82 48.13 -7.55
N ARG A 164 -20.37 47.12 -8.24
CA ARG A 164 -21.21 47.30 -9.43
C ARG A 164 -22.48 48.11 -9.14
N LYS A 165 -23.17 47.85 -8.02
CA LYS A 165 -24.36 48.63 -7.60
C LYS A 165 -24.02 50.09 -7.31
N LYS A 166 -22.91 50.36 -6.63
CA LYS A 166 -22.43 51.72 -6.38
C LYS A 166 -22.07 52.44 -7.68
N ALA A 167 -21.36 51.78 -8.59
CA ALA A 167 -21.02 52.35 -9.89
C ALA A 167 -22.29 52.68 -10.71
N ALA A 168 -23.28 51.79 -10.71
CA ALA A 168 -24.56 52.03 -11.38
C ALA A 168 -25.35 53.21 -10.77
N ASP A 169 -25.37 53.34 -9.45
CA ASP A 169 -26.03 54.46 -8.75
C ASP A 169 -25.34 55.81 -9.04
N VAL A 170 -24.01 55.85 -9.11
CA VAL A 170 -23.25 57.06 -9.50
C VAL A 170 -23.60 57.47 -10.92
N LEU A 171 -23.60 56.53 -11.88
CA LEU A 171 -23.98 56.80 -13.27
C LEU A 171 -25.45 57.26 -13.38
N ALA A 172 -26.36 56.67 -12.60
CA ALA A 172 -27.76 57.09 -12.59
C ALA A 172 -27.93 58.51 -12.01
N LYS A 173 -27.19 58.85 -10.95
CA LYS A 173 -27.17 60.21 -10.37
C LYS A 173 -26.60 61.24 -11.35
N GLU A 174 -25.53 60.90 -12.05
CA GLU A 174 -24.95 61.79 -13.07
C GLU A 174 -25.90 62.02 -14.24
N LYS A 175 -26.59 60.98 -14.72
CA LYS A 175 -27.64 61.11 -15.73
C LYS A 175 -28.79 62.00 -15.26
N ARG A 176 -29.28 61.81 -14.03
CA ARG A 176 -30.33 62.66 -13.46
C ARG A 176 -29.89 64.12 -13.29
N ALA A 177 -28.64 64.36 -12.91
CA ALA A 177 -28.09 65.72 -12.83
C ALA A 177 -27.99 66.38 -14.20
N LYS A 178 -27.55 65.64 -15.23
CA LYS A 178 -27.50 66.12 -16.63
C LYS A 178 -28.90 66.41 -17.19
N GLU A 179 -29.87 65.53 -16.94
CA GLU A 179 -31.26 65.74 -17.35
C GLU A 179 -31.92 66.92 -16.61
N ALA A 180 -31.63 67.10 -15.31
CA ALA A 180 -32.12 68.24 -14.55
C ALA A 180 -31.51 69.56 -15.05
N ALA A 181 -30.20 69.58 -15.34
CA ALA A 181 -29.53 70.73 -15.94
C ALA A 181 -30.07 71.07 -17.34
N ALA A 182 -30.36 70.05 -18.16
CA ALA A 182 -30.99 70.26 -19.47
C ALA A 182 -32.40 70.86 -19.35
N LYS A 183 -33.22 70.37 -18.39
CA LYS A 183 -34.56 70.92 -18.12
C LYS A 183 -34.51 72.34 -17.54
N GLU A 184 -33.51 72.68 -16.73
CA GLU A 184 -33.30 74.06 -16.29
C GLU A 184 -32.85 74.98 -17.41
N ALA A 185 -31.94 74.52 -18.27
CA ALA A 185 -31.50 75.27 -19.45
C ALA A 185 -32.67 75.52 -20.43
N GLU A 186 -33.55 74.54 -20.63
CA GLU A 186 -34.75 74.71 -21.44
C GLU A 186 -35.73 75.73 -20.83
N LYS A 187 -35.94 75.66 -19.50
CA LYS A 187 -36.76 76.67 -18.79
C LYS A 187 -36.13 78.06 -18.82
N ALA A 188 -34.81 78.16 -18.78
CA ALA A 188 -34.09 79.43 -18.89
C ALA A 188 -34.21 80.00 -20.31
N ALA A 189 -34.02 79.19 -21.34
CA ALA A 189 -34.19 79.57 -22.75
C ALA A 189 -35.65 79.99 -23.05
N GLN A 190 -36.65 79.30 -22.50
CA GLN A 190 -38.06 79.71 -22.62
C GLN A 190 -38.35 81.03 -21.89
N LYS A 191 -37.75 81.25 -20.71
CA LYS A 191 -37.86 82.54 -19.99
C LYS A 191 -37.17 83.68 -20.73
N GLU A 192 -36.06 83.41 -21.43
CA GLU A 192 -35.34 84.40 -22.22
C GLU A 192 -36.10 84.73 -23.52
N ALA A 193 -36.66 83.73 -24.20
CA ALA A 193 -37.57 83.93 -25.33
C ALA A 193 -38.84 84.70 -24.93
N ALA A 194 -39.39 84.45 -23.74
CA ALA A 194 -40.54 85.20 -23.21
C ALA A 194 -40.17 86.65 -22.82
N LYS A 195 -38.93 86.91 -22.40
CA LYS A 195 -38.42 88.28 -22.17
C LYS A 195 -38.18 89.03 -23.48
N ALA A 196 -37.72 88.35 -24.54
CA ALA A 196 -37.57 88.93 -25.87
C ALA A 196 -38.92 89.38 -26.49
N GLN A 197 -40.04 88.73 -26.13
CA GLN A 197 -41.38 89.18 -26.56
C GLN A 197 -41.99 90.30 -25.70
N LYS A 198 -41.45 90.61 -24.51
CA LYS A 198 -42.02 91.62 -23.58
C LYS A 198 -41.07 92.77 -23.23
N GLY A 199 -40.09 93.05 -24.10
CA GLY A 199 -38.99 93.97 -23.80
C GLY A 199 -38.85 95.23 -24.65
N ASN A 200 -39.92 95.78 -25.25
CA ASN A 200 -39.90 97.17 -25.72
C ASN A 200 -40.48 98.12 -24.65
N LYS A 201 -39.69 98.41 -23.61
CA LYS A 201 -39.73 99.65 -22.81
C LYS A 201 -38.78 99.57 -21.63
N ARG A 202 -37.78 100.47 -21.64
CA ARG A 202 -37.12 101.16 -20.50
C ARG A 202 -36.51 100.23 -19.43
N GLY A 203 -35.28 100.38 -18.99
CA GLY A 203 -34.34 101.49 -19.00
C GLY A 203 -33.27 101.10 -17.97
N ALA A 204 -32.03 101.50 -18.24
CA ALA A 204 -30.89 101.26 -17.39
C ALA A 204 -31.08 101.87 -15.99
N ASP A 205 -30.67 101.16 -14.95
CA ASP A 205 -29.86 101.78 -13.89
C ASP A 205 -29.03 100.73 -13.13
N ASN A 206 -27.79 101.11 -12.84
CA ASN A 206 -26.76 100.31 -12.17
C ASN A 206 -26.91 100.43 -10.64
N GLY A 207 -26.60 99.36 -9.90
CA GLY A 207 -26.61 99.41 -8.45
C GLY A 207 -26.05 98.17 -7.78
N GLU A 208 -24.72 98.12 -7.74
CA GLU A 208 -23.84 97.20 -7.01
C GLU A 208 -24.31 96.90 -5.57
N VAL A 209 -24.50 95.62 -5.20
CA VAL A 209 -24.75 95.19 -3.82
C VAL A 209 -23.61 94.28 -3.37
N LYS A 210 -22.75 94.80 -2.49
CA LYS A 210 -21.77 94.04 -1.73
C LYS A 210 -22.41 93.48 -0.45
N GLU A 211 -22.27 92.17 -0.27
CA GLU A 211 -22.36 91.44 1.01
C GLU A 211 -21.40 92.05 2.06
N PRO A 212 -21.71 91.97 3.37
CA PRO A 212 -21.17 90.81 4.12
C PRO A 212 -21.92 90.35 5.39
N GLN A 213 -21.49 89.16 5.84
CA GLN A 213 -21.54 88.58 7.19
C GLN A 213 -22.82 87.87 7.67
N SER A 214 -22.67 86.58 8.05
CA SER A 214 -23.09 86.09 9.38
C SER A 214 -22.81 84.60 9.62
N LYS A 215 -22.12 84.35 10.75
CA LYS A 215 -22.21 83.21 11.70
C LYS A 215 -21.51 81.86 11.43
N ARG A 216 -20.39 81.74 12.17
CA ARG A 216 -19.91 80.55 12.89
C ARG A 216 -21.04 79.62 13.38
N ARG A 217 -20.83 78.31 13.24
CA ARG A 217 -21.08 77.34 14.34
C ARG A 217 -20.04 76.22 14.29
N ARG A 218 -19.21 76.18 15.35
CA ARG A 218 -18.46 75.01 15.79
C ARG A 218 -19.46 73.95 16.24
N GLY A 219 -19.17 72.69 15.92
CA GLY A 219 -19.82 71.52 16.49
C GLY A 219 -18.80 70.39 16.57
N ASN A 220 -17.88 70.52 17.52
CA ASN A 220 -17.13 69.38 18.05
C ASN A 220 -18.14 68.39 18.65
N ASN A 221 -18.00 67.10 18.35
CA ASN A 221 -18.37 66.04 19.29
C ASN A 221 -17.26 64.98 19.25
N ALA A 222 -16.45 64.99 20.31
CA ALA A 222 -15.86 63.80 20.91
C ALA A 222 -17.02 62.88 21.39
N ALA A 223 -16.89 61.59 21.64
CA ALA A 223 -15.77 60.80 22.10
C ALA A 223 -16.08 59.28 21.90
N PRO A 224 -15.16 58.37 22.25
CA PRO A 224 -15.23 56.94 21.98
C PRO A 224 -15.93 56.15 23.11
N ARG A 225 -16.43 54.96 22.75
CA ARG A 225 -16.75 53.79 23.58
C ARG A 225 -16.61 52.60 22.64
N GLY A 226 -15.98 51.46 22.92
CA GLY A 226 -15.35 50.85 24.08
C GLY A 226 -14.86 49.48 23.60
#